data_AF-A0A949AJD7-F1
#
_entry.id   AF-A0A949AJD7-F1
#
_cell.length_a   1.000
_cell.length_b   1.000
_cell.length_c   1.000
_cell.angle_alpha   90.00
_cell.angle_beta   90.00
_cell.angle_gamma   90.00
#
_symmetry.space_group_name_H-M   'P 1'
#
loop_
_entity.id
_entity.type
_entity.pdbx_description
1 polymer ?
#
loop_
_entity_poly.entity_id
_entity_poly.type
_entity_poly.pdbx_seq_one_letter_code
_entity_poly.pdbx_strand_id
1 'polypeptide(L)'
;MKKLKISKKDKEKDPTSEEFKDSFEFLGRKLGFFISALNAPEEVKNSWLSIVPKMSLEQIERLVNVFEEKYLQQETQYIDDEFKKVFEEIEKENDKKIEKIDNEAIKKINNLAKKISN
;
A
#
# COMPACT_ATOMS: atom_id res chain seq x y z
N MET A 1 66.37 8.93 -24.54
CA MET A 1 65.03 8.70 -25.13
C MET A 1 64.59 7.31 -24.67
N LYS A 2 63.44 7.00 -24.05
CA LYS A 2 62.15 7.63 -23.75
C LYS A 2 61.87 7.44 -22.25
N LYS A 3 61.42 8.46 -21.51
CA LYS A 3 60.70 8.24 -20.24
C LYS A 3 59.21 8.32 -20.58
N LEU A 4 58.51 7.19 -20.47
CA LEU A 4 57.05 7.14 -20.57
C LEU A 4 56.46 8.05 -19.49
N LYS A 5 55.76 9.11 -19.92
CA LYS A 5 54.84 9.85 -19.06
C LYS A 5 53.56 9.03 -19.00
N ILE A 6 53.38 8.27 -17.92
CA ILE A 6 52.06 7.73 -17.58
C ILE A 6 51.29 8.90 -16.96
N SER A 7 50.38 9.44 -17.76
CA SER A 7 49.40 10.45 -17.37
C SER A 7 48.49 9.86 -16.29
N LYS A 8 48.58 10.39 -15.07
CA LYS A 8 47.61 10.12 -13.98
C LYS A 8 46.26 10.76 -14.34
N LYS A 9 45.52 10.14 -15.24
CA LYS A 9 44.18 10.61 -15.62
C LYS A 9 43.18 9.47 -15.72
N ASP A 10 43.24 8.54 -14.78
CA ASP A 10 42.13 7.66 -14.46
C ASP A 10 41.97 7.72 -12.94
N LYS A 11 41.17 8.69 -12.46
CA LYS A 11 40.55 8.56 -11.14
C LYS A 11 39.47 7.52 -11.34
N GLU A 12 39.78 6.27 -10.98
CA GLU A 12 38.76 5.25 -10.70
C GLU A 12 37.72 5.91 -9.78
N LYS A 13 36.51 6.11 -10.33
CA LYS A 13 35.34 6.38 -9.51
C LYS A 13 35.11 5.11 -8.70
N ASP A 14 35.24 5.21 -7.39
CA ASP A 14 34.96 4.12 -6.47
C ASP A 14 33.46 3.79 -6.56
N PRO A 15 33.05 2.68 -7.19
CA PRO A 15 31.64 2.35 -7.44
C PRO A 15 30.85 2.23 -6.13
N THR A 16 31.53 1.91 -5.03
CA THR A 16 30.97 1.86 -3.68
C THR A 16 30.53 3.23 -3.17
N SER A 17 31.06 4.34 -3.68
CA SER A 17 30.68 5.68 -3.22
C SER A 17 29.42 6.25 -3.89
N GLU A 18 29.18 5.92 -5.16
CA GLU A 18 27.99 6.35 -5.91
C GLU A 18 26.76 5.52 -5.50
N GLU A 19 26.88 4.20 -5.37
CA GLU A 19 25.79 3.31 -4.94
C GLU A 19 25.27 3.61 -3.52
N PHE A 20 26.19 3.93 -2.60
CA PHE A 20 25.81 4.35 -1.25
C PHE A 20 25.07 5.68 -1.28
N LYS A 21 25.55 6.65 -2.05
CA LYS A 21 24.92 7.98 -2.13
C LYS A 21 23.49 7.90 -2.67
N ASP A 22 23.26 7.09 -3.69
CA ASP A 22 21.94 6.88 -4.26
C ASP A 22 20.98 6.21 -3.25
N SER A 23 21.49 5.27 -2.46
CA SER A 23 20.73 4.58 -1.40
C SER A 23 20.32 5.52 -0.26
N PHE A 24 21.23 6.40 0.18
CA PHE A 24 20.94 7.42 1.20
C PHE A 24 19.94 8.46 0.70
N GLU A 25 20.09 8.91 -0.55
CA GLU A 25 19.17 9.87 -1.15
C GLU A 25 17.77 9.27 -1.30
N PHE A 26 17.68 8.00 -1.71
CA PHE A 26 16.42 7.27 -1.78
C PHE A 26 15.75 7.17 -0.41
N LEU A 27 16.47 6.75 0.64
CA LEU A 27 15.94 6.66 2.00
C LEU A 27 15.49 8.02 2.53
N GLY A 28 16.26 9.08 2.30
CA GLY A 28 15.91 10.44 2.71
C GLY A 28 14.64 10.95 2.02
N ARG A 29 14.51 10.74 0.71
CA ARG A 29 13.30 11.09 -0.06
C ARG A 29 12.08 10.31 0.45
N LYS A 30 12.23 9.00 0.66
CA LYS A 30 11.16 8.12 1.14
C LYS A 30 10.68 8.54 2.54
N LEU A 31 11.60 8.83 3.44
CA LEU A 31 11.28 9.31 4.78
C LEU A 31 10.59 10.67 4.76
N GLY A 32 11.09 11.62 3.95
CA GLY A 32 10.47 12.94 3.79
C GLY A 32 9.04 12.86 3.25
N PHE A 33 8.80 11.96 2.29
CA PHE A 33 7.45 11.67 1.80
C PHE A 33 6.55 11.14 2.91
N PHE A 34 6.98 10.14 3.68
CA PHE A 34 6.11 9.61 4.72
C PHE A 34 5.84 10.62 5.84
N ILE A 35 6.85 11.40 6.26
CA ILE A 35 6.64 12.46 7.25
C ILE A 35 5.61 13.49 6.77
N SER A 36 5.66 13.89 5.50
CA SER A 36 4.68 14.85 4.96
C SER A 36 3.27 14.24 4.89
N ALA A 37 3.17 12.95 4.56
CA ALA A 37 1.93 12.20 4.47
C ALA A 37 1.31 11.79 5.82
N LEU A 38 2.05 11.91 6.95
CA LEU A 38 1.51 11.63 8.27
C LEU A 38 0.25 12.46 8.55
N ASN A 39 -0.81 11.81 9.00
CA ASN A 39 -1.98 12.48 9.57
C ASN A 39 -1.67 12.98 11.00
N ALA A 40 -0.77 13.96 11.10
CA ALA A 40 -0.31 14.55 12.35
C ALA A 40 -0.14 16.08 12.19
N PRO A 41 -0.21 16.85 13.31
CA PRO A 41 0.05 18.28 13.28
C PRO A 41 1.44 18.61 12.74
N GLU A 42 1.58 19.79 12.12
CA GLU A 42 2.83 20.22 11.50
C GLU A 42 4.00 20.29 12.49
N GLU A 43 3.73 20.63 13.75
CA GLU A 43 4.69 20.61 14.85
C GLU A 43 5.30 19.22 15.08
N VAL A 44 4.49 18.17 14.95
CA VAL A 44 4.94 16.78 15.08
C VAL A 44 5.80 16.38 13.87
N LYS A 45 5.40 16.79 12.67
CA LYS A 45 6.18 16.56 11.44
C LYS A 45 7.55 17.24 11.53
N ASN A 46 7.58 18.49 11.97
CA ASN A 46 8.81 19.26 12.19
C ASN A 46 9.70 18.64 13.28
N SER A 47 9.09 18.09 14.33
CA SER A 47 9.83 17.37 15.37
C SER A 47 10.57 16.17 14.80
N TRP A 48 9.93 15.38 13.93
CA TRP A 48 10.60 14.28 13.23
C TRP A 48 11.76 14.77 12.36
N LEU A 49 11.55 15.80 11.53
CA LEU A 49 12.60 16.37 10.69
C LEU A 49 13.81 16.87 11.50
N SER A 50 13.60 17.34 12.73
CA SER A 50 14.68 17.79 13.61
C SER A 50 15.52 16.66 14.22
N ILE A 51 14.96 15.44 14.32
CA ILE A 51 15.60 14.29 14.97
C ILE A 51 16.32 13.41 13.94
N VAL A 52 15.76 13.27 12.73
CA VAL A 52 16.30 12.43 11.65
C VAL A 52 17.81 12.63 11.41
N PRO A 53 18.37 13.86 11.38
CA PRO A 53 19.81 14.07 11.17
C PRO A 53 20.71 13.50 12.28
N LYS A 54 20.14 13.16 13.45
CA LYS A 54 20.85 12.61 14.61
C LYS A 54 20.77 11.08 14.68
N MET A 55 20.01 10.46 13.78
CA MET A 55 19.82 9.02 13.75
C MET A 55 20.95 8.33 12.98
N SER A 56 21.27 7.09 13.36
CA SER A 56 22.09 6.21 12.53
C SER A 56 21.31 5.76 11.29
N LEU A 57 22.03 5.25 10.28
CA LEU A 57 21.39 4.70 9.07
C LEU A 57 20.38 3.58 9.41
N GLU A 58 20.76 2.63 10.26
CA GLU A 58 19.86 1.55 10.69
C GLU A 58 18.60 2.08 11.39
N GLN A 59 18.71 3.18 12.15
CA GLN A 59 17.56 3.81 12.78
C GLN A 59 16.65 4.47 11.75
N ILE A 60 17.23 5.13 10.74
CA ILE A 60 16.49 5.73 9.62
C ILE A 60 15.74 4.66 8.83
N GLU A 61 16.40 3.54 8.51
CA GLU A 61 15.77 2.42 7.80
C GLU A 61 14.58 1.83 8.59
N ARG A 62 14.77 1.60 9.90
CA ARG A 62 13.69 1.14 10.77
C ARG A 62 12.53 2.13 10.82
N LEU A 63 12.83 3.43 10.91
CA LEU A 63 11.81 4.48 10.95
C LEU A 63 11.03 4.54 9.63
N VAL A 64 11.72 4.44 8.49
CA VAL A 64 11.09 4.37 7.15
C VAL A 64 10.11 3.20 7.08
N ASN A 65 10.49 2.02 7.54
CA ASN A 65 9.61 0.84 7.52
C ASN A 65 8.36 1.04 8.39
N VAL A 66 8.52 1.61 9.59
CA VAL A 66 7.38 1.91 10.48
C VAL A 66 6.42 2.92 9.84
N PHE A 67 6.96 3.96 9.21
CA PHE A 67 6.14 4.97 8.56
C PHE A 67 5.47 4.48 7.28
N GLU A 68 6.13 3.60 6.53
CA GLU A 68 5.53 2.91 5.39
C GLU A 68 4.34 2.06 5.79
N GLU A 69 4.47 1.25 6.84
CA GLU A 69 3.37 0.44 7.37
C GLU A 69 2.18 1.33 7.80
N LYS A 70 2.46 2.44 8.48
CA LYS A 70 1.43 3.38 8.93
C LYS A 70 0.75 4.08 7.76
N TYR A 71 1.52 4.48 6.76
CA TYR A 71 0.98 5.08 5.54
C TYR A 71 0.05 4.09 4.82
N LEU A 72 0.48 2.84 4.64
CA LEU A 72 -0.36 1.82 4.01
C LEU A 72 -1.64 1.57 4.81
N GLN A 73 -1.55 1.44 6.13
CA GLN A 73 -2.72 1.29 7.00
C GLN A 73 -3.72 2.44 6.84
N GLN A 74 -3.24 3.69 6.72
CA GLN A 74 -4.07 4.87 6.53
C GLN A 74 -4.75 4.86 5.16
N GLU A 75 -4.03 4.51 4.09
CA GLU A 75 -4.57 4.49 2.73
C GLU A 75 -5.55 3.34 2.50
N THR A 76 -5.34 2.18 3.14
CA THR A 76 -6.22 1.00 2.97
C THR A 76 -7.42 0.99 3.92
N GLN A 77 -7.51 1.92 4.87
CA GLN A 77 -8.56 1.93 5.89
C GLN A 77 -9.98 1.99 5.29
N TYR A 78 -10.15 2.66 4.15
CA TYR A 78 -11.44 2.80 3.47
C TYR A 78 -11.76 1.65 2.51
N ILE A 79 -10.74 0.90 2.09
CA ILE A 79 -10.90 -0.20 1.14
C ILE A 79 -11.73 -1.32 1.77
N ASP A 80 -11.49 -1.62 3.04
CA ASP A 80 -12.24 -2.64 3.77
C ASP A 80 -13.74 -2.31 3.86
N ASP A 81 -14.08 -1.03 4.06
CA ASP A 81 -15.48 -0.58 4.13
C ASP A 81 -16.19 -0.64 2.76
N GLU A 82 -15.49 -0.33 1.68
CA GLU A 82 -16.05 -0.47 0.32
C GLU A 82 -16.27 -1.94 -0.05
N PHE A 83 -15.29 -2.81 0.21
CA PHE A 83 -15.47 -4.24 -0.02
C PHE A 83 -16.61 -4.82 0.80
N LYS A 84 -16.75 -4.42 2.07
CA LYS A 84 -17.85 -4.85 2.92
C LYS A 84 -19.21 -4.49 2.32
N LYS A 85 -19.39 -3.27 1.82
CA LYS A 85 -20.63 -2.85 1.15
C LYS A 85 -20.92 -3.69 -0.09
N VAL A 86 -19.91 -3.95 -0.92
CA VAL A 86 -20.05 -4.78 -2.11
C VAL A 86 -20.50 -6.20 -1.74
N PHE A 87 -19.91 -6.80 -0.69
CA PHE A 87 -20.32 -8.11 -0.22
C PHE A 87 -21.76 -8.13 0.32
N GLU A 88 -22.16 -7.11 1.10
CA GLU A 88 -23.54 -6.97 1.58
C GLU A 88 -24.55 -6.80 0.43
N GLU A 89 -24.17 -6.11 -0.66
CA GLU A 89 -25.01 -5.99 -1.86
C GLU A 89 -25.16 -7.32 -2.60
N ILE A 90 -24.06 -8.07 -2.77
CA ILE A 90 -24.08 -9.39 -3.40
C ILE A 90 -24.95 -10.37 -2.60
N GLU A 91 -24.86 -10.34 -1.28
CA GLU A 91 -25.68 -11.17 -0.39
C GLU A 91 -27.17 -10.86 -0.57
N LYS A 92 -27.55 -9.57 -0.51
CA LYS A 92 -28.93 -9.12 -0.74
C LYS A 92 -29.45 -9.50 -2.12
N GLU A 93 -28.62 -9.44 -3.16
CA GLU A 93 -29.03 -9.87 -4.51
C GLU A 93 -29.26 -11.38 -4.59
N ASN A 94 -28.41 -12.18 -3.95
CA ASN A 94 -28.57 -13.63 -3.92
C ASN A 94 -29.81 -14.05 -3.14
N ASP A 95 -30.07 -13.45 -1.99
CA ASP A 95 -31.28 -13.73 -1.20
C ASP A 95 -32.55 -13.46 -2.01
N LYS A 96 -32.60 -12.34 -2.73
CA LYS A 96 -33.71 -12.02 -3.64
C LYS A 96 -33.86 -13.04 -4.76
N LYS A 97 -32.76 -13.56 -5.30
CA LYS A 97 -32.79 -14.59 -6.36
C LYS A 97 -33.32 -15.91 -5.80
N ILE A 98 -32.87 -16.32 -4.61
CA ILE A 98 -33.35 -17.53 -3.92
C ILE A 98 -34.84 -17.41 -3.65
N GLU A 99 -35.29 -16.30 -3.06
CA GLU A 99 -36.70 -16.07 -2.75
C GLU A 99 -37.57 -16.08 -4.02
N LYS A 100 -37.06 -15.53 -5.14
CA LYS A 100 -37.75 -15.60 -6.43
C LYS A 100 -37.86 -17.03 -6.96
N ILE A 101 -36.77 -17.81 -6.87
CA ILE A 101 -36.75 -19.21 -7.30
C ILE A 101 -37.75 -20.03 -6.47
N ASP A 102 -37.75 -19.86 -5.15
CA ASP A 102 -38.67 -20.56 -4.25
C ASP A 102 -40.13 -20.23 -4.57
N ASN A 103 -40.43 -18.94 -4.75
CA ASN A 103 -41.77 -18.49 -5.14
C ASN A 103 -42.22 -19.06 -6.49
N GLU A 104 -41.31 -19.13 -7.47
CA GLU A 104 -41.60 -19.75 -8.77
C GLU A 104 -41.79 -21.27 -8.66
N ALA A 105 -41.00 -21.94 -7.84
CA ALA A 105 -41.12 -23.38 -7.59
C ALA A 105 -42.46 -23.71 -6.92
N ILE A 106 -42.85 -22.97 -5.88
CA ILE A 106 -44.15 -23.13 -5.19
C ILE A 106 -45.31 -22.92 -6.17
N LYS A 107 -45.25 -21.89 -7.03
CA LYS A 107 -46.28 -21.66 -8.06
C LYS A 107 -46.39 -22.82 -9.05
N LYS A 108 -45.26 -23.38 -9.49
CA LYS A 108 -45.24 -24.56 -10.37
C LYS A 108 -45.85 -25.79 -9.69
N ILE A 109 -45.47 -26.07 -8.44
CA ILE A 109 -46.01 -27.18 -7.64
C ILE A 109 -47.53 -27.04 -7.49
N ASN A 110 -48.02 -25.86 -7.10
CA ASN A 110 -49.45 -25.61 -6.94
C ASN A 110 -50.24 -25.77 -8.26
N ASN A 111 -49.66 -25.34 -9.38
CA ASN A 111 -50.29 -25.53 -10.69
C ASN A 111 -50.33 -26.99 -11.13
N LEU A 112 -49.28 -27.78 -10.82
CA LEU A 112 -49.28 -29.22 -11.07
C LEU A 112 -50.30 -29.94 -10.19
N ALA A 113 -50.37 -29.62 -8.90
CA ALA A 113 -51.35 -30.20 -7.98
C ALA A 113 -52.79 -29.95 -8.45
N LYS A 114 -53.10 -28.72 -8.89
CA LYS A 114 -54.43 -28.39 -9.46
C LYS A 114 -54.77 -29.17 -10.73
N LYS A 115 -53.77 -29.46 -11.58
CA LYS A 115 -53.97 -30.26 -12.80
C LYS A 115 -54.17 -31.75 -12.54
N ILE A 116 -53.68 -32.26 -11.41
CA ILE A 116 -53.83 -33.67 -11.01
C ILE A 116 -55.16 -33.89 -10.27
N SER A 117 -55.70 -32.86 -9.62
CA SER A 117 -56.91 -32.94 -8.80
C SER A 117 -58.23 -32.68 -9.58
N ASN A 118 -58.14 -32.39 -10.88
CA ASN A 118 -59.24 -32.30 -11.84
C ASN A 118 -59.15 -33.48 -12.82
#